data_AF-A0A2T4HMG3-F1
#
_entry.id   AF-A0A2T4HMG3-F1
#
_cell.length_a   1.000
_cell.length_b   1.000
_cell.length_c   1.000
_cell.angle_alpha   90.00
_cell.angle_beta   90.00
_cell.angle_gamma   90.00
#
_symmetry.space_group_name_H-M   'P 1'
#
loop_
_entity.id
_entity.type
_entity.pdbx_description
1 polymer ?
#
loop_
_entity_poly.entity_id
_entity_poly.type
_entity_poly.pdbx_seq_one_letter_code
_entity_poly.pdbx_strand_id
1 'polypeptide(L)'
;MSLDAPITHQVTVEHAGKPVAVTYDAEVVTRMKTVGTTPPPRPSSERCRWKASVTVIRQVHSASGASLNRTLPEVKEISGQRPGTCMAGRKAIMAELDGKIERVREHLRATAEADRPTLLADIDAARTLALN
;
A
#
# COMPACT_ATOMS: atom_id res chain seq x y z
N MET A 1 0.46 -5.46 11.30
CA MET A 1 1.69 -6.16 10.86
C MET A 1 2.00 -5.68 9.46
N SER A 2 3.26 -5.31 9.21
CA SER A 2 3.78 -4.82 7.94
C SER A 2 4.55 -5.94 7.22
N LEU A 3 4.74 -5.78 5.92
CA LEU A 3 5.69 -6.57 5.14
C LEU A 3 7.13 -6.14 5.47
N ASP A 4 8.09 -7.05 5.29
CA ASP A 4 9.50 -6.86 5.65
C ASP A 4 10.27 -5.98 4.65
N ALA A 5 9.79 -5.85 3.41
CA ALA A 5 10.39 -5.00 2.38
C ALA A 5 9.39 -3.93 1.88
N PRO A 6 9.84 -2.67 1.67
CA PRO A 6 9.00 -1.65 1.08
C PRO A 6 8.62 -2.04 -0.36
N ILE A 7 7.35 -1.87 -0.70
CA ILE A 7 6.88 -2.03 -2.08
C ILE A 7 6.76 -0.64 -2.66
N THR A 8 7.65 -0.34 -3.60
CA THR A 8 7.81 1.00 -4.16
C THR A 8 7.66 0.97 -5.68
N HIS A 9 7.07 2.02 -6.23
CA HIS A 9 7.02 2.30 -7.66
C HIS A 9 7.53 3.72 -7.93
N GLN A 10 8.56 3.86 -8.76
CA GLN A 10 9.13 5.15 -9.10
C GLN A 10 8.82 5.52 -10.54
N VAL A 11 8.54 6.80 -10.77
CA VAL A 11 8.37 7.41 -12.08
C VAL A 11 9.11 8.72 -12.15
N THR A 12 9.46 9.13 -13.36
CA THR A 12 9.97 10.48 -13.63
C THR A 12 8.96 11.18 -14.51
N VAL A 13 8.54 12.37 -14.11
CA VAL A 13 7.67 13.23 -14.91
C VAL A 13 8.46 14.46 -15.36
N GLU A 14 8.32 14.83 -16.62
CA GLU A 14 8.80 16.12 -17.07
C GLU A 14 7.79 17.21 -16.73
N HIS A 15 8.28 18.28 -16.11
CA HIS A 15 7.46 19.43 -15.78
C HIS A 15 8.28 20.71 -15.95
N ALA A 16 7.76 21.64 -16.77
CA ALA A 16 8.45 22.89 -17.14
C ALA A 16 9.90 22.70 -17.63
N GLY A 17 10.16 21.62 -18.38
CA GLY A 17 11.48 21.29 -18.93
C GLY A 17 12.47 20.72 -17.91
N LYS A 18 12.02 20.34 -16.72
CA LYS A 18 12.84 19.69 -15.69
C LYS A 18 12.27 18.31 -15.33
N PRO A 19 13.12 17.28 -15.18
CA PRO A 19 12.68 15.99 -14.66
C PRO A 19 12.39 16.12 -13.16
N VAL A 20 11.27 15.54 -12.74
CA VAL A 20 10.84 15.45 -11.34
C VAL A 20 10.69 13.99 -10.98
N ALA A 21 11.43 13.53 -9.98
CA ALA A 21 11.34 12.15 -9.49
C ALA A 21 10.17 12.02 -8.52
N VAL A 22 9.36 10.97 -8.73
CA VAL A 22 8.18 10.70 -7.91
C VAL A 22 8.21 9.23 -7.48
N THR A 23 8.01 9.02 -6.19
CA THR A 23 8.00 7.70 -5.54
C THR A 23 6.59 7.43 -5.02
N TYR A 24 6.06 6.24 -5.30
CA TYR A 24 4.81 5.73 -4.75
C TYR A 24 5.12 4.53 -3.86
N ASP A 25 4.93 4.68 -2.56
CA ASP A 25 5.18 3.65 -1.57
C ASP A 25 3.87 3.04 -1.06
N ALA A 26 3.82 1.71 -0.99
CA ALA A 26 2.71 1.01 -0.38
C ALA A 26 2.92 0.82 1.12
N GLU A 27 1.96 1.29 1.91
CA GLU A 27 1.84 0.93 3.32
C GLU A 27 0.80 -0.18 3.47
N VAL A 28 1.24 -1.36 3.94
CA VAL A 28 0.37 -2.54 4.08
C VAL A 28 0.06 -2.81 5.55
N VAL A 29 -1.19 -2.63 5.93
CA VAL A 29 -1.68 -2.90 7.28
C VAL A 29 -2.56 -4.14 7.30
N THR A 30 -2.06 -5.21 7.93
CA THR A 30 -2.83 -6.46 8.10
C THR A 30 -3.53 -6.54 9.45
N ARG A 31 -4.83 -6.83 9.41
CA ARG A 31 -5.69 -7.18 10.56
C ARG A 31 -6.17 -8.62 10.45
N MET A 32 -6.26 -9.30 11.59
CA MET A 32 -6.67 -10.71 11.68
C MET A 32 -7.70 -10.89 12.79
N LYS A 33 -8.63 -11.82 12.59
CA LYS A 33 -9.66 -12.16 13.57
C LYS A 33 -9.97 -13.65 13.52
N THR A 34 -9.78 -14.35 14.64
CA THR A 34 -10.29 -15.71 14.81
C THR A 34 -11.80 -15.64 14.98
N VAL A 35 -12.52 -16.44 14.21
CA VAL A 35 -13.97 -16.61 14.30
C VAL A 35 -14.30 -18.09 14.44
N GLY A 36 -15.46 -18.41 15.01
CA GLY A 36 -15.85 -19.79 15.29
C GLY A 36 -15.55 -20.21 16.72
N THR A 37 -15.84 -21.47 17.03
CA THR A 37 -15.72 -22.03 18.37
C THR A 37 -15.08 -23.42 18.34
N THR A 38 -14.48 -23.79 19.47
CA THR A 38 -13.93 -25.13 19.71
C THR A 38 -14.62 -25.76 20.93
N PRO A 39 -15.88 -26.24 20.80
CA PRO A 39 -16.57 -26.94 21.88
C PRO A 39 -16.12 -28.41 21.94
N PRO A 40 -15.56 -28.91 23.07
CA PRO A 40 -15.32 -30.35 23.24
C PRO A 40 -16.65 -31.13 23.20
N PRO A 41 -16.73 -32.34 22.61
CA PRO A 41 -15.70 -33.12 21.91
C PRO A 41 -15.67 -32.88 20.38
N ARG A 42 -16.28 -31.79 19.89
CA ARG A 42 -16.46 -31.57 18.45
C ARG A 42 -15.17 -31.04 17.81
N PRO A 43 -14.92 -31.37 16.52
CA PRO A 43 -13.87 -30.73 15.75
C PRO A 43 -14.04 -29.21 15.76
N SER A 44 -12.92 -28.48 15.83
CA SER A 44 -12.91 -27.03 15.84
C SER A 44 -13.54 -26.46 14.56
N SER A 45 -14.39 -25.46 14.72
CA SER A 45 -14.94 -24.65 13.63
C SER A 45 -14.15 -23.35 13.43
N GLU A 46 -13.06 -23.18 14.16
CA GLU A 46 -12.28 -21.95 14.14
C GLU A 46 -11.69 -21.68 12.76
N ARG A 47 -11.77 -20.41 12.37
CA ARG A 47 -11.15 -19.90 11.17
C ARG A 47 -10.51 -18.56 11.48
N CYS A 48 -9.31 -18.35 11.00
CA CYS A 48 -8.72 -17.04 10.96
C CYS A 48 -9.20 -16.33 9.69
N ARG A 49 -9.89 -15.21 9.85
CA ARG A 49 -10.12 -14.26 8.77
C ARG A 49 -9.07 -13.17 8.85
N TRP A 50 -8.54 -12.77 7.70
CA TRP A 50 -7.57 -11.70 7.64
C TRP A 50 -7.89 -10.73 6.50
N LYS A 51 -7.49 -9.47 6.71
CA LYS A 51 -7.61 -8.39 5.74
C LYS A 51 -6.33 -7.55 5.78
N ALA A 52 -5.73 -7.31 4.64
CA ALA A 52 -4.67 -6.35 4.42
C ALA A 52 -5.24 -5.14 3.67
N SER A 53 -5.03 -3.96 4.24
CA SER A 53 -5.33 -2.68 3.62
C SER A 53 -4.03 -2.10 3.09
N VAL A 54 -4.03 -1.72 1.82
CA VAL A 54 -2.88 -1.11 1.14
C VAL A 54 -3.22 0.35 0.91
N THR A 55 -2.46 1.23 1.54
CA THR A 55 -2.51 2.68 1.32
C THR A 55 -1.32 3.08 0.47
N VAL A 56 -1.51 4.04 -0.45
CA VAL A 56 -0.42 4.55 -1.30
C VAL A 56 0.00 5.93 -0.81
N ILE A 57 1.29 6.09 -0.55
CA ILE A 57 1.90 7.38 -0.22
C ILE A 57 2.75 7.81 -1.41
N ARG A 58 2.45 9.00 -1.95
CA ARG A 58 3.23 9.61 -3.02
C ARG A 58 4.22 10.61 -2.43
N GLN A 59 5.46 10.53 -2.86
CA GLN A 59 6.54 11.46 -2.53
C GLN A 59 7.07 12.08 -3.81
N VAL A 60 7.07 13.40 -3.89
CA VAL A 60 7.68 14.15 -4.98
C VAL A 60 9.02 14.69 -4.50
N HIS A 61 10.10 14.37 -5.22
CA HIS A 61 11.45 14.85 -4.90
C HIS A 61 11.83 15.97 -5.87
N SER A 62 11.94 17.19 -5.36
CA SER A 62 12.43 18.35 -6.09
C SER A 62 13.96 18.37 -6.12
N ALA A 63 14.55 18.89 -7.21
CA ALA A 63 15.98 19.20 -7.28
C ALA A 63 16.44 20.22 -6.23
N SER A 64 15.52 21.03 -5.68
CA SER A 64 15.82 21.97 -4.58
C SER A 64 15.88 21.31 -3.20
N GLY A 65 15.69 19.99 -3.09
CA GLY A 65 15.65 19.26 -1.82
C GLY A 65 14.31 19.29 -1.10
N ALA A 66 13.33 20.07 -1.59
CA ALA A 66 11.96 20.03 -1.09
C ALA A 66 11.31 18.68 -1.45
N SER A 67 10.58 18.10 -0.50
CA SER A 67 9.76 16.90 -0.73
C SER A 67 8.29 17.19 -0.44
N LEU A 68 7.41 16.77 -1.35
CA LEU A 68 5.96 16.85 -1.15
C LEU A 68 5.43 15.44 -0.99
N ASN A 69 4.87 15.16 0.19
CA ASN A 69 4.28 13.86 0.52
C ASN A 69 2.76 13.98 0.55
N ARG A 70 2.07 13.03 -0.09
CA ARG A 70 0.60 12.97 -0.11
C ARG A 70 0.14 11.52 0.00
N THR A 71 -0.71 11.24 0.98
CA THR A 71 -1.46 9.97 1.03
C THR A 71 -2.59 10.02 0.01
N LEU A 72 -2.65 9.02 -0.86
CA LEU A 72 -3.69 8.92 -1.87
C LEU A 72 -4.96 8.30 -1.27
N PRO A 73 -6.15 8.75 -1.70
CA PRO A 73 -7.42 8.38 -1.07
C PRO A 73 -7.85 6.94 -1.36
N GLU A 74 -7.35 6.33 -2.43
CA GLU A 74 -7.69 4.95 -2.79
C GLU A 74 -6.98 3.96 -1.86
N VAL A 75 -7.75 3.02 -1.30
CA VAL A 75 -7.23 1.94 -0.45
C VAL A 75 -7.58 0.61 -1.10
N LYS A 76 -6.57 -0.20 -1.40
CA LYS A 76 -6.78 -1.57 -1.90
C LYS A 76 -6.93 -2.52 -0.74
N GLU A 77 -8.02 -3.30 -0.74
CA GLU A 77 -8.21 -4.38 0.22
C GLU A 77 -7.86 -5.75 -0.39
N ILE A 78 -7.10 -6.53 0.37
CA ILE A 78 -6.80 -7.93 0.08
C ILE A 78 -7.26 -8.73 1.30
N SER A 79 -8.04 -9.79 1.10
CA SER A 79 -8.52 -10.61 2.21
C SER A 79 -8.38 -12.10 1.94
N GLY A 80 -8.50 -12.88 3.00
CA GLY A 80 -8.46 -14.33 2.95
C GLY A 80 -8.89 -14.95 4.27
N GLN A 81 -8.92 -16.28 4.28
CA GLN A 81 -9.23 -17.04 5.49
C GLN A 81 -8.44 -18.34 5.52
N ARG A 82 -8.13 -18.82 6.73
CA ARG A 82 -7.52 -20.14 6.96
C ARG A 82 -8.22 -20.87 8.10
N PRO A 83 -8.27 -22.22 8.08
CA PRO A 83 -8.69 -23.00 9.23
C PRO A 83 -7.81 -22.73 10.47
N GLY A 84 -8.41 -22.82 11.66
CA GLY A 84 -7.74 -22.64 12.94
C GLY A 84 -7.63 -21.18 13.41
N THR A 85 -6.89 -20.96 14.50
CA THR A 85 -6.68 -19.62 15.07
C THR A 85 -5.73 -18.77 14.23
N CYS A 86 -5.87 -17.44 14.32
CA CYS A 86 -4.94 -16.53 13.65
C CYS A 86 -3.51 -16.62 14.17
N MET A 87 -3.32 -16.99 15.44
CA MET A 87 -1.99 -17.21 16.00
C MET A 87 -1.27 -18.36 15.29
N ALA A 88 -1.93 -19.51 15.13
CA ALA A 88 -1.37 -20.67 14.43
C ALA A 88 -1.17 -20.39 12.93
N GLY A 89 -2.07 -19.62 12.32
CA GLY A 89 -2.03 -19.30 10.89
C GLY A 89 -1.07 -18.18 10.49
N ARG A 90 -0.51 -17.41 11.44
CA ARG A 90 0.16 -16.13 11.18
C ARG A 90 1.26 -16.20 10.12
N LYS A 91 2.21 -17.14 10.26
CA LYS A 91 3.35 -17.27 9.33
C LYS A 91 2.89 -17.60 7.90
N ALA A 92 1.90 -18.47 7.77
CA ALA A 92 1.35 -18.84 6.47
C ALA A 92 0.55 -17.69 5.83
N ILE A 93 -0.13 -16.87 6.64
CA ILE A 93 -0.82 -15.66 6.16
C ILE A 93 0.21 -14.64 5.65
N MET A 94 1.36 -14.48 6.32
CA MET A 94 2.45 -13.64 5.82
C MET A 94 2.96 -14.13 4.47
N ALA A 95 3.25 -15.43 4.34
CA ALA A 95 3.68 -16.00 3.06
C ALA A 95 2.62 -15.84 1.96
N GLU A 96 1.33 -15.90 2.30
CA GLU A 96 0.24 -15.64 1.35
C GLU A 96 0.19 -14.16 0.91
N LEU A 97 0.50 -13.22 1.82
CA LEU A 97 0.64 -11.81 1.48
C LEU A 97 1.87 -11.53 0.61
N ASP A 98 2.99 -12.20 0.89
CA ASP A 98 4.20 -12.12 0.07
C ASP A 98 3.94 -12.60 -1.35
N GLY A 99 3.17 -13.70 -1.50
CA GLY A 99 2.71 -14.19 -2.81
C GLY A 99 1.75 -13.23 -3.54
N LYS A 100 1.26 -12.18 -2.88
CA LYS A 100 0.39 -11.14 -3.47
C LYS A 100 1.12 -9.82 -3.75
N ILE A 101 2.44 -9.75 -3.52
CA ILE A 101 3.25 -8.54 -3.76
C ILE A 101 3.09 -8.03 -5.20
N GLU A 102 3.04 -8.91 -6.21
CA GLU A 102 2.85 -8.48 -7.61
C GLU A 102 1.54 -7.74 -7.83
N ARG A 103 0.46 -8.15 -7.14
CA ARG A 103 -0.84 -7.43 -7.22
C ARG A 103 -0.76 -6.06 -6.57
N VAL A 104 0.06 -5.90 -5.52
CA VAL A 104 0.31 -4.60 -4.90
C VAL A 104 1.12 -3.72 -5.84
N ARG A 105 2.14 -4.26 -6.52
CA ARG A 105 2.93 -3.52 -7.53
C ARG A 105 2.07 -3.07 -8.71
N GLU A 106 1.19 -3.94 -9.21
CA GLU A 106 0.23 -3.60 -10.25
C GLU A 106 -0.71 -2.48 -9.80
N HIS A 107 -1.21 -2.55 -8.56
CA HIS A 107 -2.01 -1.47 -7.98
C HIS A 107 -1.24 -0.16 -7.90
N LEU A 108 0.03 -0.15 -7.46
CA LEU A 108 0.85 1.06 -7.42
C LEU A 108 1.01 1.71 -8.80
N ARG A 109 1.21 0.91 -9.85
CA ARG A 109 1.30 1.42 -11.24
C ARG A 109 -0.01 2.05 -11.68
N ALA A 110 -1.13 1.35 -11.49
CA ALA A 110 -2.45 1.86 -11.84
C ALA A 110 -2.80 3.15 -11.07
N THR A 111 -2.47 3.21 -9.79
CA THR A 111 -2.66 4.42 -8.97
C THR A 111 -1.77 5.56 -9.45
N ALA A 112 -0.50 5.31 -9.80
CA ALA A 112 0.39 6.34 -10.34
C ALA A 112 -0.11 6.91 -11.68
N GLU A 113 -0.62 6.04 -12.56
CA GLU A 113 -1.24 6.47 -13.82
C GLU A 113 -2.48 7.34 -13.60
N ALA A 114 -3.38 6.92 -12.70
CA ALA A 114 -4.60 7.66 -12.37
C ALA A 114 -4.32 9.00 -11.67
N ASP A 115 -3.27 9.05 -10.84
CA ASP A 115 -2.87 10.22 -10.06
C ASP A 115 -2.17 11.32 -10.91
N ARG A 116 -1.72 10.99 -12.12
CA ARG A 116 -0.89 11.87 -12.96
C ARG A 116 -1.44 13.31 -13.12
N PRO A 117 -2.73 13.56 -13.36
CA PRO A 117 -3.26 14.92 -13.46
C PRO A 117 -3.15 15.70 -12.13
N THR A 118 -3.44 15.04 -11.00
CA THR A 118 -3.35 15.64 -9.67
C THR A 118 -1.91 15.90 -9.26
N LEU A 119 -0.99 14.99 -9.60
CA LEU A 119 0.44 15.17 -9.40
C LEU A 119 0.96 16.45 -10.07
N LEU A 120 0.61 16.68 -11.34
CA LEU A 120 1.06 17.87 -12.07
C LEU A 120 0.54 19.16 -11.42
N ALA A 121 -0.75 19.18 -11.02
CA ALA A 121 -1.33 20.32 -10.31
C ALA A 121 -0.64 20.59 -8.96
N ASP A 122 -0.30 19.54 -8.21
CA ASP A 122 0.40 19.67 -6.94
C ASP A 122 1.84 20.20 -7.11
N ILE A 123 2.54 19.80 -8.19
CA ILE A 123 3.86 20.33 -8.55
C ILE A 123 3.76 21.81 -8.92
N ASP A 124 2.78 22.20 -9.72
CA ASP A 124 2.52 23.60 -10.12
C ASP A 124 2.23 24.49 -8.89
N ALA A 125 1.39 24.01 -7.98
CA ALA A 125 1.06 24.72 -6.76
C ALA A 125 2.29 24.91 -5.86
N ALA A 126 3.10 23.86 -5.67
CA ALA A 126 4.33 23.94 -4.87
C ALA A 126 5.34 24.92 -5.46
N ARG A 127 5.48 24.97 -6.79
CA ARG A 127 6.34 25.96 -7.47
C ARG A 127 5.84 27.38 -7.25
N THR A 128 4.54 27.61 -7.38
CA THR A 128 3.94 28.94 -7.20
C THR A 128 4.20 29.47 -5.78
N LEU A 129 4.13 28.59 -4.78
CA LEU A 129 4.46 28.94 -3.38
C LEU A 129 5.95 29.27 -3.18
N ALA A 130 6.86 28.67 -3.96
CA ALA A 130 8.30 28.90 -3.82
C ALA A 130 8.83 30.14 -4.58
N LEU A 131 8.01 30.76 -5.43
CA LEU A 131 8.37 31.95 -6.22
C LEU A 131 7.87 33.27 -5.60
N ASN A 132 7.08 33.20 -4.53
CA ASN A 132 6.62 34.35 -3.75
C ASN A 132 7.47 34.51 -2.49
#